data_AF-A0A2D2DRJ4-F1
#
_entry.id   AF-A0A2D2DRJ4-F1
#
_cell.length_a   1.000
_cell.length_b   1.000
_cell.length_c   1.000
_cell.angle_alpha   90.00
_cell.angle_beta   90.00
_cell.angle_gamma   90.00
#
_symmetry.space_group_name_H-M   'P 1'
#
loop_
_entity.id
_entity.type
_entity.pdbx_description
1 polymer ?
#
loop_
_entity_poly.entity_id
_entity_poly.type
_entity_poly.pdbx_seq_one_letter_code
_entity_poly.pdbx_strand_id
1 'polypeptide(L)'
;MYKSALALPLAALLAALPAQAQSTSTSTSSISNIRYTLIDLDLTDGDSPSFTPGYWEPQGSGLSVGVRDHDSGHEQYDSRHSPDVDFFDQQSIVFNTVTPGSQPKHVQVGAGISGTSLDSFAIIANANINGSGRGSGTSHVDLYRTFYLSPNTLLSISFDINTVATHTGPALHGWASSYASVWIGKQNAHFQHNAEVPGELPGQGGLQTFTITVQSDNSERLVNIGMEARSTSVLHDISPVPEPETYAMLLAGLGLIGWRRARRIAAR
;
A
#
# COMPACT_ATOMS: atom_id res chain seq x y z
N MET A 1 -54.18 28.56 12.89
CA MET A 1 -53.42 27.31 12.66
C MET A 1 -52.25 27.60 11.72
N TYR A 2 -51.03 27.80 12.23
CA TYR A 2 -49.81 28.11 11.45
C TYR A 2 -48.64 27.23 11.90
N LYS A 3 -48.80 25.89 11.88
CA LYS A 3 -47.76 24.95 12.33
C LYS A 3 -46.99 24.24 11.19
N SER A 4 -47.26 24.54 9.93
CA SER A 4 -46.72 23.76 8.79
C SER A 4 -45.70 24.49 7.91
N ALA A 5 -45.33 25.74 8.21
CA ALA A 5 -44.51 26.55 7.30
C ALA A 5 -42.98 26.39 7.46
N LEU A 6 -42.50 25.74 8.52
CA LEU A 6 -41.06 25.62 8.83
C LEU A 6 -40.41 24.31 8.38
N ALA A 7 -41.17 23.34 7.87
CA ALA A 7 -40.63 22.03 7.48
C ALA A 7 -39.91 22.03 6.11
N LEU A 8 -40.30 22.91 5.17
CA LEU A 8 -39.67 22.99 3.85
C LEU A 8 -38.21 23.51 3.84
N PRO A 9 -37.84 24.58 4.57
CA PRO A 9 -36.47 25.12 4.50
C PRO A 9 -35.43 24.17 5.11
N LEU A 10 -35.80 23.34 6.10
CA LEU A 10 -34.87 22.39 6.71
C LEU A 10 -34.55 21.21 5.80
N ALA A 11 -35.53 20.70 5.04
CA ALA A 11 -35.32 19.64 4.05
C ALA A 11 -34.44 20.10 2.88
N ALA A 12 -34.56 21.37 2.46
CA ALA A 12 -33.70 21.96 1.43
C ALA A 12 -32.26 22.16 1.90
N LEU A 13 -32.04 22.45 3.19
CA LEU A 13 -30.70 22.59 3.78
C LEU A 13 -29.98 21.24 3.89
N LEU A 14 -30.70 20.17 4.24
CA LEU A 14 -30.15 18.80 4.33
C LEU A 14 -29.86 18.20 2.95
N ALA A 15 -30.57 18.63 1.90
CA ALA A 15 -30.31 18.22 0.51
C ALA A 15 -29.13 18.96 -0.15
N ALA A 16 -28.56 19.98 0.50
CA ALA A 16 -27.45 20.77 -0.01
C ALA A 16 -26.07 20.25 0.44
N LEU A 17 -26.00 19.12 1.13
CA LEU A 17 -24.71 18.51 1.48
C LEU A 17 -24.07 17.93 0.21
N PRO A 18 -22.82 18.32 -0.13
CA PRO A 18 -22.16 17.84 -1.33
C PRO A 18 -21.93 16.32 -1.24
N ALA A 19 -22.59 15.57 -2.10
CA ALA A 19 -22.26 14.16 -2.33
C ALA A 19 -21.02 14.13 -3.24
N GLN A 20 -19.83 14.22 -2.66
CA GLN A 20 -18.61 14.04 -3.44
C GLN A 20 -18.43 12.56 -3.80
N ALA A 21 -18.15 12.29 -5.08
CA ALA A 21 -17.69 10.97 -5.48
C ALA A 21 -16.31 10.75 -4.84
N GLN A 22 -16.27 9.87 -3.85
CA GLN A 22 -15.02 9.46 -3.23
C GLN A 22 -14.64 8.08 -3.76
N SER A 23 -13.34 7.92 -3.98
CA SER A 23 -12.75 6.61 -4.19
C SER A 23 -11.64 6.40 -3.19
N THR A 24 -11.47 5.13 -2.84
CA THR A 24 -10.37 4.66 -2.01
C THR A 24 -9.61 3.61 -2.79
N SER A 25 -8.28 3.73 -2.81
CA SER A 25 -7.37 2.74 -3.37
C SER A 25 -6.32 2.39 -2.33
N THR A 26 -6.26 1.13 -1.93
CA THR A 26 -5.35 0.63 -0.90
C THR A 26 -4.50 -0.50 -1.45
N SER A 27 -3.20 -0.48 -1.19
CA SER A 27 -2.30 -1.59 -1.43
C SER A 27 -1.44 -1.81 -0.20
N THR A 28 -1.17 -3.07 0.12
CA THR A 28 -0.26 -3.47 1.20
C THR A 28 0.49 -4.72 0.77
N SER A 29 1.79 -4.72 0.99
CA SER A 29 2.68 -5.88 0.85
C SER A 29 3.43 -6.06 2.15
N SER A 30 3.54 -7.30 2.60
CA SER A 30 4.34 -7.63 3.77
C SER A 30 4.98 -9.00 3.62
N ILE A 31 6.14 -9.15 4.23
CA ILE A 31 6.82 -10.44 4.42
C ILE A 31 7.11 -10.55 5.92
N SER A 32 6.69 -11.64 6.54
CA SER A 32 6.76 -11.83 7.99
C SER A 32 6.81 -13.31 8.36
N ASN A 33 6.81 -13.60 9.67
CA ASN A 33 6.73 -14.96 10.22
C ASN A 33 7.79 -15.90 9.61
N ILE A 34 9.02 -15.39 9.53
CA ILE A 34 10.14 -16.16 8.99
C ILE A 34 10.49 -17.24 10.01
N ARG A 35 10.56 -18.48 9.55
CA ARG A 35 10.91 -19.64 10.38
C ARG A 35 11.99 -20.41 9.65
N TYR A 36 12.93 -20.96 10.38
CA TYR A 36 13.97 -21.79 9.77
C TYR A 36 14.30 -23.02 10.61
N THR A 37 14.85 -24.02 9.95
CA THR A 37 15.34 -25.26 10.54
C THR A 37 16.66 -25.62 9.87
N LEU A 38 17.61 -26.09 10.67
CA LEU A 38 18.89 -26.60 10.21
C LEU A 38 18.94 -28.10 10.47
N ILE A 39 19.36 -28.86 9.47
CA ILE A 39 19.51 -30.31 9.55
C ILE A 39 20.95 -30.65 9.19
N ASP A 40 21.61 -31.37 10.09
CA ASP A 40 22.90 -31.99 9.83
C ASP A 40 22.72 -33.14 8.82
N LEU A 41 23.47 -33.09 7.73
CA LEU A 41 23.47 -34.10 6.68
C LEU A 41 24.57 -35.14 6.85
N ASP A 42 25.57 -34.89 7.71
CA ASP A 42 26.65 -35.81 8.04
C ASP A 42 26.96 -35.78 9.54
N LEU A 43 26.22 -36.59 10.31
CA LEU A 43 26.40 -36.74 11.75
C LEU A 43 27.80 -37.24 12.18
N THR A 44 28.70 -37.59 11.25
CA THR A 44 30.02 -38.14 11.52
C THR A 44 31.17 -37.14 11.35
N ASP A 45 30.93 -35.97 10.77
CA ASP A 45 31.98 -34.96 10.54
C ASP A 45 32.32 -34.16 11.82
N GLY A 46 31.43 -34.17 12.81
CA GLY A 46 31.59 -33.46 14.07
C GLY A 46 31.26 -31.97 14.01
N ASP A 47 30.76 -31.47 12.87
CA ASP A 47 30.36 -30.08 12.67
C ASP A 47 28.89 -29.91 13.06
N SER A 48 28.60 -28.94 13.93
CA SER A 48 27.21 -28.62 14.27
C SER A 48 26.58 -27.71 13.20
N PRO A 49 25.34 -27.99 12.74
CA PRO A 49 24.63 -27.11 11.82
C PRO A 49 24.53 -25.67 12.34
N SER A 50 24.94 -24.70 11.54
CA SER A 50 24.88 -23.29 11.88
C SER A 50 24.51 -22.43 10.67
N PHE A 51 23.85 -21.31 10.96
CA PHE A 51 23.43 -20.31 10.00
C PHE A 51 23.69 -18.93 10.60
N THR A 52 24.78 -18.30 10.16
CA THR A 52 25.30 -17.08 10.79
C THR A 52 25.32 -15.92 9.79
N PRO A 53 25.11 -14.67 10.25
CA PRO A 53 25.32 -13.49 9.41
C PRO A 53 26.69 -13.50 8.74
N GLY A 54 26.72 -13.31 7.43
CA GLY A 54 27.96 -13.05 6.69
C GLY A 54 28.21 -11.56 6.53
N TYR A 55 29.43 -11.18 6.19
CA TYR A 55 29.84 -9.78 5.97
C TYR A 55 30.43 -9.59 4.57
N TRP A 56 29.68 -10.04 3.55
CA TRP A 56 30.04 -9.86 2.15
C TRP A 56 29.12 -8.82 1.50
N GLU A 57 29.71 -7.79 0.87
CA GLU A 57 29.00 -6.74 0.14
C GLU A 57 28.48 -7.22 -1.24
N PRO A 58 27.34 -6.67 -1.71
CA PRO A 58 26.56 -5.60 -1.07
C PRO A 58 25.60 -6.15 -0.02
N GLN A 59 25.57 -5.55 1.16
CA GLN A 59 24.48 -5.69 2.12
C GLN A 59 23.78 -4.36 2.21
N GLY A 60 22.48 -4.38 2.47
CA GLY A 60 21.79 -3.14 2.72
C GLY A 60 20.29 -3.31 2.85
N SER A 61 19.69 -2.26 3.39
CA SER A 61 18.26 -2.04 3.29
C SER A 61 18.01 -0.76 2.50
N GLY A 62 17.01 -0.79 1.65
CA GLY A 62 16.43 0.39 1.01
C GLY A 62 14.98 0.53 1.45
N LEU A 63 14.59 1.75 1.81
CA LEU A 63 13.21 2.15 1.98
C LEU A 63 12.99 3.37 1.11
N SER A 64 11.90 3.40 0.36
CA SER A 64 11.44 4.63 -0.28
C SER A 64 9.93 4.76 -0.22
N VAL A 65 9.48 6.01 -0.09
CA VAL A 65 8.08 6.38 -0.15
C VAL A 65 7.93 7.62 -1.02
N GLY A 66 6.85 7.65 -1.78
CA GLY A 66 6.51 8.74 -2.67
C GLY A 66 5.03 9.07 -2.58
N VAL A 67 4.71 10.36 -2.55
CA VAL A 67 3.36 10.87 -2.74
C VAL A 67 3.40 11.90 -3.86
N ARG A 68 2.46 11.79 -4.80
CA ARG A 68 2.26 12.79 -5.83
C ARG A 68 0.78 13.13 -5.93
N ASP A 69 0.46 14.38 -5.64
CA ASP A 69 -0.84 14.99 -5.89
C ASP A 69 -0.77 15.79 -7.19
N HIS A 70 -1.47 15.29 -8.21
CA HIS A 70 -1.44 15.89 -9.53
C HIS A 70 -2.33 17.14 -9.65
N ASP A 71 -3.29 17.32 -8.74
CA ASP A 71 -4.21 18.47 -8.79
C ASP A 71 -3.60 19.71 -8.16
N SER A 72 -2.84 19.54 -7.06
CA SER A 72 -2.12 20.65 -6.41
C SER A 72 -0.70 20.83 -6.95
N GLY A 73 -0.17 19.86 -7.70
CA GLY A 73 1.23 19.82 -8.11
C GLY A 73 2.19 19.48 -6.96
N HIS A 74 1.67 19.06 -5.81
CA HIS A 74 2.48 18.68 -4.66
C HIS A 74 3.10 17.30 -4.86
N GLU A 75 4.40 17.20 -4.65
CA GLU A 75 5.16 15.95 -4.70
C GLU A 75 6.11 15.87 -3.51
N GLN A 76 6.14 14.70 -2.86
CA GLN A 76 7.02 14.41 -1.75
C GLN A 76 7.64 13.03 -1.95
N TYR A 77 8.96 12.94 -1.75
CA TYR A 77 9.71 11.70 -1.89
C TYR A 77 10.79 11.63 -0.81
N ASP A 78 10.91 10.49 -0.13
CA ASP A 78 12.02 10.18 0.79
C ASP A 78 12.50 8.76 0.48
N SER A 79 13.82 8.60 0.46
CA SER A 79 14.49 7.32 0.28
C SER A 79 15.65 7.22 1.25
N ARG A 80 15.68 6.14 2.03
CA ARG A 80 16.77 5.80 2.95
C ARG A 80 17.41 4.54 2.45
N HIS A 81 18.71 4.62 2.24
CA HIS A 81 19.54 3.46 1.96
C HIS A 81 20.57 3.36 3.07
N SER A 82 20.67 2.18 3.69
CA SER A 82 21.67 1.94 4.72
C SER A 82 22.58 0.78 4.31
N PRO A 83 23.86 1.05 4.00
CA PRO A 83 24.83 0.01 3.68
C PRO A 83 25.34 -0.72 4.93
N ASP A 84 25.36 -0.04 6.09
CA ASP A 84 26.01 -0.47 7.34
C ASP A 84 25.00 -0.63 8.49
N VAL A 85 23.88 -1.28 8.23
CA VAL A 85 22.94 -1.57 9.31
C VAL A 85 23.33 -2.83 10.06
N ASP A 86 23.22 -2.74 11.39
CA ASP A 86 22.98 -3.91 12.21
C ASP A 86 21.97 -4.81 11.48
N PHE A 87 22.24 -6.10 11.44
CA PHE A 87 21.62 -7.02 10.49
C PHE A 87 20.07 -6.96 10.46
N PHE A 88 19.46 -6.54 11.57
CA PHE A 88 18.01 -6.35 11.75
C PHE A 88 17.62 -4.92 12.17
N ASP A 89 18.28 -3.88 11.65
CA ASP A 89 17.93 -2.50 12.00
C ASP A 89 16.47 -2.16 11.65
N GLN A 90 15.80 -1.52 12.60
CA GLN A 90 14.41 -1.14 12.48
C GLN A 90 14.31 0.24 11.85
N GLN A 91 13.68 0.29 10.68
CA GLN A 91 13.58 1.52 9.90
C GLN A 91 12.13 1.73 9.48
N SER A 92 11.68 2.98 9.48
CA SER A 92 10.38 3.32 8.90
C SER A 92 10.37 4.72 8.30
N ILE A 93 9.59 4.86 7.23
CA ILE A 93 9.26 6.14 6.61
C ILE A 93 7.75 6.15 6.39
N VAL A 94 7.09 7.23 6.79
CA VAL A 94 5.64 7.40 6.63
C VAL A 94 5.36 8.81 6.15
N PHE A 95 4.56 8.93 5.09
CA PHE A 95 3.93 10.18 4.70
C PHE A 95 2.43 10.11 4.89
N ASN A 96 1.87 11.25 5.31
CA ASN A 96 0.46 11.42 5.54
C ASN A 96 0.07 12.82 5.06
N THR A 97 -0.39 12.89 3.81
CA THR A 97 -0.65 14.13 3.09
C THR A 97 -2.15 14.32 2.92
N VAL A 98 -2.66 15.48 3.32
CA VAL A 98 -4.06 15.86 3.15
C VAL A 98 -4.12 17.07 2.23
N THR A 99 -4.84 16.94 1.13
CA THR A 99 -5.12 18.02 0.19
C THR A 99 -6.56 18.49 0.40
N PRO A 100 -6.80 19.71 0.91
CA PRO A 100 -8.13 20.29 0.96
C PRO A 100 -8.52 20.91 -0.39
N GLY A 101 -9.81 21.22 -0.58
CA GLY A 101 -10.29 21.98 -1.73
C GLY A 101 -11.42 21.29 -2.48
N SER A 102 -11.56 21.61 -3.77
CA SER A 102 -12.58 21.03 -4.67
C SER A 102 -12.31 19.57 -5.01
N GLN A 103 -11.07 19.11 -4.85
CA GLN A 103 -10.63 17.73 -5.04
C GLN A 103 -9.95 17.20 -3.77
N PRO A 104 -10.70 17.08 -2.66
CA PRO A 104 -10.10 16.71 -1.40
C PRO A 104 -9.63 15.26 -1.44
N LYS A 105 -8.42 15.03 -0.93
CA LYS A 105 -7.85 13.69 -0.83
C LYS A 105 -6.88 13.58 0.33
N HIS A 106 -6.70 12.33 0.74
CA HIS A 106 -5.83 11.91 1.80
C HIS A 106 -4.96 10.78 1.26
N VAL A 107 -3.65 11.01 1.21
CA VAL A 107 -2.65 10.02 0.78
C VAL A 107 -1.82 9.61 1.99
N GLN A 108 -1.78 8.32 2.28
CA GLN A 108 -0.96 7.75 3.33
C GLN A 108 -0.09 6.63 2.75
N VAL A 109 1.22 6.81 2.80
CA VAL A 109 2.19 5.79 2.37
C VAL A 109 3.14 5.47 3.50
N GLY A 110 3.56 4.22 3.59
CA GLY A 110 4.46 3.75 4.62
C GLY A 110 5.36 2.65 4.09
N ALA A 111 6.62 2.68 4.51
CA ALA A 111 7.59 1.63 4.28
C ALA A 111 8.28 1.34 5.62
N GLY A 112 8.49 0.07 5.95
CA GLY A 112 9.03 -0.31 7.25
C GLY A 112 9.74 -1.65 7.26
N ILE A 113 10.77 -1.71 8.10
CA ILE A 113 11.52 -2.90 8.51
C ILE A 113 11.43 -2.98 10.04
N SER A 114 11.09 -4.15 10.56
CA SER A 114 10.93 -4.39 12.00
C SER A 114 11.45 -5.77 12.40
N GLY A 115 11.59 -5.98 13.71
CA GLY A 115 12.20 -7.19 14.28
C GLY A 115 13.64 -6.92 14.74
N THR A 116 14.21 -7.87 15.48
CA THR A 116 15.60 -7.79 15.98
C THR A 116 16.37 -9.09 15.73
N SER A 117 15.70 -10.06 15.11
CA SER A 117 16.18 -11.40 14.83
C SER A 117 15.45 -11.91 13.59
N LEU A 118 15.96 -12.97 12.96
CA LEU A 118 15.38 -13.49 11.72
C LEU A 118 13.92 -13.93 11.90
N ASP A 119 13.57 -14.51 13.04
CA ASP A 119 12.22 -15.01 13.35
C ASP A 119 11.21 -13.91 13.72
N SER A 120 11.69 -12.78 14.24
CA SER A 120 10.86 -11.60 14.51
C SER A 120 10.87 -10.59 13.36
N PHE A 121 11.63 -10.86 12.30
CA PHE A 121 11.81 -9.94 11.18
C PHE A 121 10.55 -9.81 10.33
N ALA A 122 10.22 -8.58 9.98
CA ALA A 122 9.15 -8.29 9.03
C ALA A 122 9.44 -7.03 8.22
N ILE A 123 9.04 -7.06 6.95
CA ILE A 123 8.97 -5.87 6.09
C ILE A 123 7.53 -5.57 5.72
N ILE A 124 7.22 -4.29 5.59
CA ILE A 124 5.90 -3.80 5.18
C ILE A 124 6.04 -2.61 4.23
N ALA A 125 5.27 -2.62 3.16
CA ALA A 125 5.03 -1.50 2.28
C ALA A 125 3.53 -1.30 2.16
N ASN A 126 3.05 -0.07 2.31
CA ASN A 126 1.64 0.26 2.18
C ASN A 126 1.45 1.58 1.43
N ALA A 127 0.43 1.64 0.59
CA ALA A 127 -0.04 2.86 -0.04
C ALA A 127 -1.56 2.93 0.03
N ASN A 128 -2.08 4.02 0.57
CA ASN A 128 -3.50 4.29 0.68
C ASN A 128 -3.77 5.70 0.12
N ILE A 129 -4.78 5.81 -0.72
CA ILE A 129 -5.27 7.08 -1.19
C ILE A 129 -6.80 7.06 -1.12
N ASN A 130 -7.37 8.08 -0.50
CA ASN A 130 -8.81 8.25 -0.34
C ASN A 130 -9.22 9.67 -0.72
N GLY A 131 -10.23 9.82 -1.57
CA GLY A 131 -10.78 11.12 -1.92
C GLY A 131 -11.18 11.22 -3.39
N SER A 132 -11.01 12.40 -3.97
CA SER A 132 -11.30 12.69 -5.37
C SER A 132 -10.11 13.33 -6.10
N GLY A 133 -10.23 13.45 -7.41
CA GLY A 133 -9.16 13.98 -8.28
C GLY A 133 -8.03 12.97 -8.56
N ARG A 134 -6.85 13.47 -8.93
CA ARG A 134 -5.70 12.65 -9.34
C ARG A 134 -4.61 12.63 -8.26
N GLY A 135 -4.13 11.44 -7.94
CA GLY A 135 -3.01 11.29 -7.01
C GLY A 135 -2.41 9.89 -7.03
N SER A 136 -1.22 9.76 -6.48
CA SER A 136 -0.57 8.47 -6.31
C SER A 136 0.24 8.43 -5.02
N GLY A 137 0.31 7.24 -4.44
CA GLY A 137 1.19 6.89 -3.34
C GLY A 137 1.98 5.64 -3.71
N THR A 138 3.28 5.66 -3.47
CA THR A 138 4.18 4.53 -3.66
C THR A 138 4.98 4.29 -2.39
N SER A 139 5.24 3.03 -2.12
CA SER A 139 6.10 2.58 -1.02
C SER A 139 6.89 1.37 -1.48
N HIS A 140 8.12 1.29 -1.04
CA HIS A 140 9.06 0.26 -1.44
C HIS A 140 10.01 -0.02 -0.28
N VAL A 141 10.22 -1.31 -0.01
CA VAL A 141 11.22 -1.82 0.90
C VAL A 141 12.00 -2.89 0.14
N ASP A 142 13.32 -2.78 0.13
CA ASP A 142 14.23 -3.80 -0.36
C ASP A 142 15.24 -4.15 0.72
N LEU A 143 15.56 -5.43 0.83
CA LEU A 143 16.50 -5.98 1.79
C LEU A 143 17.41 -6.95 1.08
N TYR A 144 18.71 -6.85 1.33
CA TYR A 144 19.67 -7.84 0.92
C TYR A 144 20.55 -8.23 2.10
N ARG A 145 20.62 -9.54 2.39
CA ARG A 145 21.37 -10.13 3.49
C ARG A 145 22.14 -11.35 3.02
N THR A 146 23.31 -11.54 3.62
CA THR A 146 24.17 -12.67 3.33
C THR A 146 24.40 -13.45 4.61
N PHE A 147 24.43 -14.78 4.49
CA PHE A 147 24.66 -15.68 5.60
C PHE A 147 25.66 -16.76 5.21
N TYR A 148 26.35 -17.31 6.20
CA TYR A 148 27.15 -18.52 6.07
C TYR A 148 26.35 -19.71 6.60
N LEU A 149 26.31 -20.77 5.80
CA LEU A 149 25.75 -22.06 6.16
C LEU A 149 26.93 -23.03 6.34
N SER A 150 27.07 -23.63 7.53
CA SER A 150 28.14 -24.60 7.81
C SER A 150 28.16 -25.75 6.81
N PRO A 151 29.29 -26.46 6.63
CA PRO A 151 29.33 -27.69 5.83
C PRO A 151 28.22 -28.70 6.17
N ASN A 152 27.89 -29.55 5.20
CA ASN A 152 26.95 -30.66 5.33
C ASN A 152 25.63 -30.30 6.03
N THR A 153 25.09 -29.12 5.73
CA THR A 153 23.91 -28.58 6.41
C THR A 153 22.80 -28.29 5.41
N LEU A 154 21.59 -28.76 5.71
CA LEU A 154 20.37 -28.34 5.03
C LEU A 154 19.65 -27.27 5.84
N LEU A 155 19.53 -26.08 5.26
CA LEU A 155 18.66 -25.00 5.71
C LEU A 155 17.29 -25.15 5.05
N SER A 156 16.24 -25.29 5.86
CA SER A 156 14.87 -25.05 5.42
C SER A 156 14.38 -23.73 6.01
N ILE A 157 13.94 -22.80 5.17
CA ILE A 157 13.42 -21.50 5.58
C ILE A 157 12.02 -21.31 4.99
N SER A 158 11.10 -20.84 5.80
CA SER A 158 9.74 -20.50 5.40
C SER A 158 9.40 -19.08 5.82
N PHE A 159 8.50 -18.44 5.11
CA PHE A 159 8.03 -17.09 5.39
C PHE A 159 6.64 -16.90 4.82
N ASP A 160 5.91 -15.96 5.41
CA ASP A 160 4.57 -15.60 4.99
C ASP A 160 4.64 -14.31 4.18
N ILE A 161 4.19 -14.36 2.93
CA ILE A 161 3.97 -13.18 2.09
C ILE A 161 2.48 -12.87 2.08
N ASN A 162 2.13 -11.63 2.40
CA ASN A 162 0.77 -11.14 2.29
C ASN A 162 0.76 -9.90 1.39
N THR A 163 0.05 -9.99 0.27
CA THR A 163 -0.23 -8.86 -0.61
C THR A 163 -1.73 -8.64 -0.66
N VAL A 164 -2.16 -7.40 -0.56
CA VAL A 164 -3.56 -7.01 -0.61
C VAL A 164 -3.67 -5.74 -1.44
N ALA A 165 -4.50 -5.77 -2.46
CA ALA A 165 -4.88 -4.59 -3.21
C ALA A 165 -6.41 -4.49 -3.20
N THR A 166 -6.95 -3.32 -2.89
CA THR A 166 -8.39 -3.06 -2.95
C THR A 166 -8.66 -1.69 -3.55
N HIS A 167 -9.77 -1.58 -4.27
CA HIS A 167 -10.26 -0.33 -4.80
C HIS A 167 -11.77 -0.27 -4.59
N THR A 168 -12.26 0.86 -4.11
CA THR A 168 -13.67 1.15 -3.97
C THR A 168 -13.95 2.52 -4.58
N GLY A 169 -14.92 2.59 -5.50
CA GLY A 169 -15.20 3.79 -6.27
C GLY A 169 -15.60 3.43 -7.70
N PRO A 170 -15.95 4.42 -8.53
CA PRO A 170 -16.33 4.17 -9.92
C PRO A 170 -15.17 3.55 -10.73
N ALA A 171 -15.48 2.47 -11.46
CA ALA A 171 -14.59 1.50 -12.10
C ALA A 171 -13.37 1.99 -12.88
N LEU A 172 -13.33 3.25 -13.30
CA LEU A 172 -12.34 3.77 -14.23
C LEU A 172 -11.25 4.62 -13.56
N HIS A 173 -11.30 4.77 -12.24
CA HIS A 173 -10.63 5.89 -11.59
C HIS A 173 -9.56 5.52 -10.55
N GLY A 174 -9.02 4.31 -10.57
CA GLY A 174 -7.86 3.98 -9.76
C GLY A 174 -7.26 2.60 -9.99
N TRP A 175 -6.09 2.42 -9.38
CA TRP A 175 -5.30 1.19 -9.44
C TRP A 175 -4.61 0.98 -8.10
N ALA A 176 -4.61 -0.26 -7.61
CA ALA A 176 -3.81 -0.69 -6.47
C ALA A 176 -2.98 -1.90 -6.89
N SER A 177 -1.69 -1.86 -6.58
CA SER A 177 -0.77 -2.97 -6.82
C SER A 177 0.10 -3.19 -5.60
N SER A 178 0.21 -4.44 -5.21
CA SER A 178 1.08 -4.91 -4.13
C SER A 178 1.91 -6.07 -4.68
N TYR A 179 3.21 -5.98 -4.49
CA TYR A 179 4.20 -6.95 -4.92
C TYR A 179 5.07 -7.30 -3.72
N ALA A 180 5.38 -8.58 -3.57
CA ALA A 180 6.42 -9.02 -2.67
C ALA A 180 7.18 -10.19 -3.28
N SER A 181 8.50 -10.20 -3.11
CA SER A 181 9.35 -11.27 -3.57
C SER A 181 10.42 -11.64 -2.56
N VAL A 182 10.84 -12.90 -2.63
CA VAL A 182 12.00 -13.42 -1.90
C VAL A 182 12.84 -14.23 -2.87
N TRP A 183 14.15 -13.99 -2.84
CA TRP A 183 15.13 -14.80 -3.55
C TRP A 183 16.17 -15.33 -2.59
N ILE A 184 16.56 -16.59 -2.78
CA ILE A 184 17.61 -17.23 -1.99
C ILE A 184 18.67 -17.85 -2.91
N GLY A 185 19.92 -17.44 -2.72
CA GLY A 185 21.04 -17.79 -3.60
C GLY A 185 20.95 -17.14 -4.99
N LYS A 186 21.99 -17.33 -5.81
CA LYS A 186 22.02 -16.76 -7.18
C LYS A 186 21.14 -17.51 -8.19
N GLN A 187 20.69 -18.73 -7.88
CA GLN A 187 19.96 -19.60 -8.83
C GLN A 187 18.86 -20.47 -8.20
N ASN A 188 18.65 -20.47 -6.87
CA ASN A 188 17.97 -21.59 -6.23
C ASN A 188 16.45 -21.43 -6.11
N ALA A 189 15.92 -20.23 -5.84
CA ALA A 189 14.48 -20.01 -5.89
C ALA A 189 14.12 -18.51 -5.91
N HIS A 190 13.10 -18.15 -6.69
CA HIS A 190 12.48 -16.83 -6.71
C HIS A 190 10.97 -17.02 -6.53
N PHE A 191 10.43 -16.46 -5.45
CA PHE A 191 8.99 -16.46 -5.20
C PHE A 191 8.48 -15.05 -5.34
N GLN A 192 7.36 -14.91 -6.04
CA GLN A 192 6.71 -13.64 -6.27
C GLN A 192 5.23 -13.81 -5.96
N HIS A 193 4.69 -12.93 -5.13
CA HIS A 193 3.26 -12.84 -4.89
C HIS A 193 2.81 -11.43 -5.23
N ASN A 194 1.78 -11.33 -6.06
CA ASN A 194 1.24 -10.06 -6.53
C ASN A 194 -0.25 -10.03 -6.23
N ALA A 195 -0.74 -8.86 -5.83
CA ALA A 195 -2.15 -8.55 -5.93
C ALA A 195 -2.32 -7.24 -6.66
N GLU A 196 -3.15 -7.27 -7.70
CA GLU A 196 -3.40 -6.13 -8.57
C GLU A 196 -4.90 -6.00 -8.78
N VAL A 197 -5.43 -4.80 -8.54
CA VAL A 197 -6.83 -4.49 -8.77
C VAL A 197 -6.90 -3.32 -9.75
N PRO A 198 -7.10 -3.60 -11.05
CA PRO A 198 -7.52 -2.59 -12.00
C PRO A 198 -9.02 -2.30 -11.82
N GLY A 199 -9.39 -1.08 -11.46
CA GLY A 199 -10.80 -0.65 -11.42
C GLY A 199 -11.67 -1.35 -10.36
N GLU A 200 -12.93 -1.64 -10.70
CA GLU A 200 -14.00 -2.14 -9.80
C GLU A 200 -13.93 -3.64 -9.44
N LEU A 201 -12.76 -4.27 -9.58
CA LEU A 201 -12.64 -5.67 -9.18
C LEU A 201 -12.59 -5.78 -7.64
N PRO A 202 -13.24 -6.78 -7.04
CA PRO A 202 -13.10 -7.03 -5.61
C PRO A 202 -11.63 -7.20 -5.26
N GLY A 203 -11.27 -6.79 -4.04
CA GLY A 203 -9.91 -6.84 -3.55
C GLY A 203 -9.23 -8.17 -3.88
N GLN A 204 -8.02 -8.09 -4.44
CA GLN A 204 -7.20 -9.25 -4.75
C GLN A 204 -6.10 -9.40 -3.71
N GLY A 205 -5.59 -10.63 -3.61
CA GLY A 205 -4.45 -10.98 -2.79
C GLY A 205 -4.78 -11.98 -1.70
N GLY A 206 -3.90 -12.05 -0.72
CA GLY A 206 -4.01 -12.97 0.39
C GLY A 206 -2.65 -13.36 0.96
N LEU A 207 -2.73 -14.20 1.98
CA LEU A 207 -1.57 -14.78 2.65
C LEU A 207 -1.14 -16.03 1.89
N GLN A 208 0.15 -16.10 1.55
CA GLN A 208 0.80 -17.31 1.06
C GLN A 208 2.06 -17.59 1.89
N THR A 209 2.19 -18.84 2.33
CA THR A 209 3.41 -19.32 2.97
C THR A 209 4.27 -20.00 1.93
N PHE A 210 5.54 -19.60 1.85
CA PHE A 210 6.53 -20.22 0.99
C PHE A 210 7.59 -20.92 1.84
N THR A 211 8.15 -22.00 1.30
CA THR A 211 9.24 -22.75 1.94
C THR A 211 10.33 -23.02 0.90
N ILE A 212 11.58 -22.82 1.31
CA ILE A 212 12.78 -22.98 0.49
C ILE A 212 13.76 -23.85 1.24
N THR A 213 14.43 -24.74 0.54
CA THR A 213 15.53 -25.53 1.08
C THR A 213 16.83 -25.19 0.37
N VAL A 214 17.91 -24.97 1.13
CA VAL A 214 19.26 -24.76 0.64
C VAL A 214 20.17 -25.72 1.36
N GLN A 215 21.07 -26.36 0.63
CA GLN A 215 22.02 -27.32 1.19
C GLN A 215 23.45 -26.82 0.93
N SER A 216 24.32 -26.94 1.91
CA SER A 216 25.77 -26.89 1.75
C SER A 216 26.35 -28.29 1.53
N ASP A 217 27.47 -28.34 0.81
CA ASP A 217 28.24 -29.56 0.61
C ASP A 217 29.30 -29.66 1.72
N ASN A 218 30.43 -30.34 1.47
CA ASN A 218 31.55 -30.47 2.41
C ASN A 218 32.32 -29.16 2.71
N SER A 219 31.76 -28.01 2.35
CA SER A 219 32.33 -26.69 2.60
C SER A 219 31.24 -25.70 2.96
N GLU A 220 31.63 -24.66 3.70
CA GLU A 220 30.74 -23.57 4.04
C GLU A 220 30.14 -22.93 2.78
N ARG A 221 28.84 -22.65 2.82
CA ARG A 221 28.11 -22.07 1.70
C ARG A 221 27.59 -20.69 2.04
N LEU A 222 27.91 -19.73 1.18
CA LEU A 222 27.28 -18.41 1.19
C LEU A 222 25.83 -18.50 0.68
N VAL A 223 24.91 -18.00 1.50
CA VAL A 223 23.48 -17.91 1.20
C VAL A 223 23.08 -16.44 1.19
N ASN A 224 22.75 -15.93 0.01
CA ASN A 224 22.17 -14.59 -0.13
C ASN A 224 20.65 -14.71 0.01
N ILE A 225 20.05 -13.88 0.83
CA ILE A 225 18.60 -13.74 0.95
C ILE A 225 18.29 -12.29 0.62
N GLY A 226 17.42 -12.09 -0.36
CA GLY A 226 16.83 -10.78 -0.53
C GLY A 226 15.32 -10.82 -0.55
N MET A 227 14.76 -9.70 -0.15
CA MET A 227 13.33 -9.53 0.05
C MET A 227 12.93 -8.16 -0.50
N GLU A 228 11.82 -8.10 -1.22
CA GLU A 228 11.25 -6.86 -1.72
C GLU A 228 9.78 -6.82 -1.35
N ALA A 229 9.30 -5.67 -0.90
CA ALA A 229 7.88 -5.37 -0.72
C ALA A 229 7.59 -4.01 -1.35
N ARG A 230 6.60 -3.95 -2.24
CA ARG A 230 6.20 -2.73 -2.93
C ARG A 230 4.69 -2.58 -2.90
N SER A 231 4.22 -1.38 -2.63
CA SER A 231 2.79 -1.04 -2.70
C SER A 231 2.60 0.29 -3.39
N THR A 232 1.69 0.30 -4.36
CA THR A 232 1.34 1.46 -5.18
C THR A 232 -0.17 1.60 -5.22
N SER A 233 -0.65 2.80 -4.95
CA SER A 233 -2.06 3.15 -5.08
C SER A 233 -2.20 4.45 -5.85
N VAL A 234 -3.10 4.46 -6.83
CA VAL A 234 -3.33 5.56 -7.75
C VAL A 234 -4.83 5.86 -7.80
N LEU A 235 -5.18 7.15 -7.79
CA LEU A 235 -6.48 7.66 -8.21
C LEU A 235 -6.29 8.46 -9.51
N HIS A 236 -7.18 8.20 -10.47
CA HIS A 236 -7.35 8.97 -11.70
C HIS A 236 -8.55 9.91 -11.58
N ASP A 237 -8.72 10.84 -12.52
CA ASP A 237 -9.74 11.91 -12.48
C ASP A 237 -11.11 11.45 -12.01
N ILE A 238 -11.41 11.66 -10.74
CA ILE A 238 -12.79 11.64 -10.27
C ILE A 238 -13.27 13.08 -10.36
N SER A 239 -14.08 13.35 -11.38
CA SER A 239 -14.76 14.64 -11.44
C SER A 239 -15.59 14.79 -10.17
N PRO A 240 -15.54 15.94 -9.48
CA PRO A 240 -16.47 16.19 -8.40
C PRO A 240 -17.87 16.11 -9.02
N VAL A 241 -18.76 15.34 -8.40
CA VAL A 241 -20.16 15.32 -8.84
C VAL A 241 -20.63 16.78 -8.80
N PRO A 242 -21.23 17.31 -9.89
CA PRO A 242 -21.67 18.70 -9.93
C PRO A 242 -22.47 18.99 -8.69
N GLU A 243 -22.05 20.00 -7.94
CA GLU A 243 -22.57 20.18 -6.59
C GLU A 243 -24.11 20.31 -6.66
N PRO A 244 -24.85 19.66 -5.75
CA PRO A 244 -26.31 19.78 -5.71
C PRO A 244 -26.77 21.23 -5.72
N GLU A 245 -25.95 22.15 -5.19
CA GLU A 245 -26.20 23.60 -5.25
C GLU A 245 -26.31 24.16 -6.66
N THR A 246 -25.63 23.64 -7.69
CA THR A 246 -25.79 24.16 -9.05
C THR A 246 -27.20 23.85 -9.57
N TYR A 247 -27.67 22.62 -9.34
CA TYR A 247 -29.03 22.22 -9.72
C TYR A 247 -30.08 22.83 -8.79
N ALA A 248 -29.80 22.95 -7.49
CA ALA A 248 -30.69 23.57 -6.53
C ALA A 248 -30.80 25.08 -6.75
N MET A 249 -29.72 25.77 -7.10
CA MET A 249 -29.71 27.19 -7.49
C MET A 249 -30.39 27.40 -8.84
N LEU A 250 -30.17 26.49 -9.79
CA LEU A 250 -30.92 26.51 -11.05
C LEU A 250 -32.42 26.31 -10.79
N LEU A 251 -32.81 25.33 -9.99
CA LEU A 251 -34.20 25.06 -9.61
C LEU A 251 -34.80 26.20 -8.79
N ALA A 252 -34.05 26.78 -7.86
CA ALA A 252 -34.47 27.95 -7.09
C ALA A 252 -34.65 29.17 -8.01
N GLY A 253 -33.73 29.40 -8.93
CA GLY A 253 -33.81 30.45 -9.96
C GLY A 253 -35.04 30.26 -10.86
N LEU A 254 -35.26 29.05 -11.37
CA LEU A 254 -36.43 28.69 -12.17
C LEU A 254 -37.72 28.81 -11.37
N GLY A 255 -37.72 28.39 -10.11
CA GLY A 255 -38.84 28.53 -9.18
C GLY A 255 -39.21 30.00 -8.95
N LEU A 256 -38.21 30.87 -8.77
CA LEU A 256 -38.41 32.31 -8.58
C LEU A 256 -38.94 32.98 -9.87
N ILE A 257 -38.43 32.58 -11.04
CA ILE A 257 -38.93 33.05 -12.34
C ILE A 257 -40.39 32.59 -12.56
N GLY A 258 -40.68 31.32 -12.30
CA GLY A 258 -42.02 30.73 -12.39
C GLY A 258 -43.02 31.45 -11.48
N TRP A 259 -42.63 31.70 -10.23
CA TRP A 259 -43.44 32.44 -9.26
C TRP A 259 -43.71 33.88 -9.69
N ARG A 260 -42.69 34.58 -10.20
CA ARG A 260 -42.85 35.95 -10.71
C ARG A 260 -43.80 35.99 -11.91
N ARG A 261 -43.75 34.98 -12.79
CA ARG A 261 -44.67 34.85 -13.94
C ARG A 261 -46.10 34.57 -13.48
N ALA A 262 -46.30 33.67 -12.52
CA ALA A 262 -47.60 33.36 -11.96
C ALA A 262 -48.29 34.60 -11.37
N ARG A 263 -47.55 35.44 -10.64
CA ARG A 263 -48.07 36.71 -10.09
C ARG A 263 -48.53 37.70 -11.17
N ARG A 264 -47.81 37.79 -12.30
CA ARG A 264 -48.21 38.68 -13.42
C ARG A 264 -49.47 38.21 -14.12
N ILE A 265 -49.69 36.90 -14.21
CA ILE A 265 -50.91 36.34 -14.80
C ILE A 265 -52.10 36.57 -13.85
N ALA A 266 -51.94 36.36 -12.55
CA ALA A 266 -53.00 36.56 -11.56
C ALA A 266 -53.41 38.03 -11.35
N ALA A 267 -52.57 38.99 -11.75
CA ALA A 267 -52.84 40.42 -11.65
C ALA A 267 -53.46 41.03 -12.93
N ARG A 268 -53.66 40.23 -13.97
CA ARG A 268 -54.39 40.60 -15.19
C ARG A 268 -55.79 40.02 -15.14
#